data_AF-A0A8T7FZK9-F1
#
_entry.id   AF-A0A8T7FZK9-F1
#
_cell.length_a   1.000
_cell.length_b   1.000
_cell.length_c   1.000
_cell.angle_alpha   90.00
_cell.angle_beta   90.00
_cell.angle_gamma   90.00
#
_symmetry.space_group_name_H-M   'P 1'
#
loop_
_entity.id
_entity.type
_entity.pdbx_description
1 polymer ?
#
loop_
_entity_poly.entity_id
_entity_poly.type
_entity_poly.pdbx_seq_one_letter_code
_entity_poly.pdbx_strand_id
1 'polypeptide(L)'
;MNFFLRILSPLVFLVSLATGCQLISNTPSSENRLGVIAGVPTAIAPEKPIFRDDFNGQLNPAWTRQNEDASRYKINEDGWLEITGGDESILSGEQQTNLLWAKLPRGDFVILVHLKSQPLFDYQKAGLLLFGDSEHYISLNRGYCMECVLGGSGVFLEYNLNGRRGRYSAATDATDLYLMLIRAHGVIGAFYSLEAGQWKNIANLEDDIPFERAGLSVTNDSRWEEGYDVIGEFDFFEIRSSFHQTPMPLPIFLQQRGNF
;
A
#
# COMPACT_ATOMS: atom_id res chain seq x y z
N MET A 1 23.10 -67.26 -37.41
CA MET A 1 23.45 -67.77 -36.07
C MET A 1 23.54 -66.57 -35.14
N ASN A 2 22.75 -66.59 -34.07
CA ASN A 2 22.58 -65.59 -33.00
C ASN A 2 23.93 -65.00 -32.50
N PHE A 3 24.06 -63.79 -31.95
CA PHE A 3 23.39 -63.22 -30.79
C PHE A 3 23.65 -61.70 -30.67
N PHE A 4 22.72 -61.01 -29.99
CA PHE A 4 22.73 -59.63 -29.52
C PHE A 4 23.99 -59.19 -28.74
N LEU A 5 24.35 -57.90 -28.80
CA LEU A 5 24.56 -57.09 -27.59
C LEU A 5 24.38 -55.58 -27.87
N ARG A 6 23.28 -55.01 -27.38
CA ARG A 6 23.10 -53.57 -27.16
C ARG A 6 23.83 -53.20 -25.88
N ILE A 7 24.63 -52.13 -25.88
CA ILE A 7 25.08 -51.47 -24.64
C ILE A 7 24.35 -50.13 -24.56
N LEU A 8 23.47 -50.03 -23.57
CA LEU A 8 22.72 -48.84 -23.18
C LEU A 8 23.67 -47.83 -22.53
N SER A 9 23.51 -46.56 -22.92
CA SER A 9 24.11 -45.40 -22.29
C SER A 9 23.49 -45.19 -20.89
N PRO A 10 24.25 -44.84 -19.84
CA PRO A 10 23.67 -44.53 -18.55
C PRO A 10 23.07 -43.11 -18.58
N LEU A 11 21.76 -43.05 -18.42
CA LEU A 11 21.01 -41.82 -18.18
C LEU A 11 21.38 -41.33 -16.76
N VAL A 12 22.14 -40.24 -16.68
CA VAL A 12 22.44 -39.56 -15.41
C VAL A 12 21.19 -38.78 -14.99
N PHE A 13 20.47 -39.26 -13.99
CA PHE A 13 19.43 -38.49 -13.31
C PHE A 13 20.09 -37.46 -12.40
N LEU A 14 20.02 -36.17 -12.79
CA LEU A 14 20.25 -35.08 -11.85
C LEU A 14 19.05 -35.01 -10.90
N VAL A 15 19.26 -35.43 -9.65
CA VAL A 15 18.34 -35.16 -8.54
C VAL A 15 18.55 -33.70 -8.13
N SER A 16 17.67 -32.81 -8.62
CA SER A 16 17.57 -31.45 -8.10
C SER A 16 16.92 -31.52 -6.71
N LEU A 17 17.70 -31.19 -5.68
CA LEU A 17 17.18 -30.87 -4.36
C LEU A 17 16.44 -29.52 -4.46
N ALA A 18 15.15 -29.59 -4.76
CA ALA A 18 14.25 -28.46 -4.61
C ALA A 18 14.08 -28.18 -3.12
N THR A 19 14.90 -27.27 -2.58
CA THR A 19 14.64 -26.65 -1.29
C THR A 19 13.33 -25.90 -1.42
N GLY A 20 12.28 -26.44 -0.81
CA GLY A 20 10.92 -25.89 -0.88
C GLY A 20 10.86 -24.47 -0.31
N CYS A 21 10.82 -23.48 -1.19
CA CYS A 21 10.28 -22.17 -0.87
C CYS A 21 8.76 -22.29 -0.98
N GLN A 22 8.08 -22.43 0.16
CA GLN A 22 6.62 -22.41 0.21
C GLN A 22 6.14 -20.97 -0.03
N LEU A 23 5.73 -20.67 -1.26
CA LEU A 23 4.94 -19.48 -1.57
C LEU A 23 3.50 -19.74 -1.09
N ILE A 24 3.14 -19.13 0.04
CA ILE A 24 1.76 -19.14 0.53
C ILE A 24 0.99 -18.08 -0.26
N SER A 25 0.27 -18.50 -1.31
CA SER A 25 -0.75 -17.69 -1.96
C SER A 25 -2.07 -17.85 -1.20
N ASN A 26 -2.38 -16.90 -0.32
CA ASN A 26 -3.69 -16.88 0.31
C ASN A 26 -4.73 -16.37 -0.69
N THR A 27 -5.37 -17.30 -1.38
CA THR A 27 -6.69 -17.05 -1.98
C THR A 27 -7.68 -16.87 -0.82
N PRO A 28 -8.48 -15.80 -0.76
CA PRO A 28 -9.38 -15.59 0.37
C PRO A 28 -10.42 -16.73 0.42
N SER A 29 -10.23 -17.65 1.36
CA SER A 29 -11.24 -18.65 1.71
C SER A 29 -12.38 -17.97 2.45
N SER A 30 -13.61 -18.31 2.08
CA SER A 30 -14.86 -17.66 2.49
C SER A 30 -15.32 -17.97 3.92
N GLU A 31 -14.41 -18.30 4.85
CA GLU A 31 -14.75 -18.58 6.25
C GLU A 31 -13.88 -17.74 7.20
N ASN A 32 -14.11 -16.43 7.15
CA ASN A 32 -13.58 -15.49 8.13
C ASN A 32 -14.48 -15.51 9.37
N ARG A 33 -14.05 -16.17 10.45
CA ARG A 33 -14.65 -16.00 11.78
C ARG A 33 -13.61 -15.44 12.75
N LEU A 34 -13.95 -14.25 13.26
CA LEU A 34 -13.31 -13.44 14.31
C LEU A 34 -12.12 -12.58 13.78
N GLY A 35 -12.17 -11.24 13.68
CA GLY A 35 -13.14 -10.25 14.16
C GLY A 35 -13.66 -9.35 13.04
N VAL A 36 -14.95 -9.05 13.11
CA VAL A 36 -15.58 -7.99 12.33
C VAL A 36 -14.96 -6.68 12.80
N ILE A 37 -14.15 -6.00 11.99
CA ILE A 37 -14.00 -4.55 12.12
C ILE A 37 -15.38 -4.00 11.74
N ALA A 38 -16.20 -3.78 12.77
CA ALA A 38 -17.51 -3.18 12.61
C ALA A 38 -17.30 -1.73 12.19
N GLY A 39 -17.52 -1.47 10.89
CA GLY A 39 -17.64 -0.15 10.32
C GLY A 39 -16.45 0.26 9.47
N VAL A 40 -16.67 0.33 8.15
CA VAL A 40 -16.10 1.44 7.38
C VAL A 40 -16.41 2.71 8.17
N PRO A 41 -15.44 3.61 8.47
CA PRO A 41 -15.74 4.83 9.19
C PRO A 41 -16.87 5.58 8.46
N THR A 42 -18.04 5.58 9.08
CA THR A 42 -19.14 6.45 8.65
C THR A 42 -18.68 7.86 8.96
N ALA A 43 -18.35 8.61 7.91
CA ALA A 43 -17.95 10.01 7.90
C ALA A 43 -17.30 10.51 9.21
N ILE A 44 -15.97 10.42 9.30
CA ILE A 44 -15.21 11.17 10.29
C ILE A 44 -15.46 12.67 10.03
N ALA A 45 -16.44 13.26 10.71
CA ALA A 45 -16.63 14.71 10.72
C ALA A 45 -15.35 15.37 11.27
N PRO A 46 -14.90 16.50 10.70
CA PRO A 46 -13.48 16.83 10.67
C PRO A 46 -13.06 17.44 11.99
N GLU A 47 -12.28 16.70 12.78
CA GLU A 47 -11.26 17.36 13.55
C GLU A 47 -10.21 17.93 12.57
N LYS A 48 -9.65 19.09 12.90
CA LYS A 48 -8.61 19.70 12.08
C LYS A 48 -7.48 18.68 11.90
N PRO A 49 -7.04 18.40 10.66
CA PRO A 49 -5.95 17.47 10.44
C PRO A 49 -4.69 17.95 11.17
N ILE A 50 -3.94 17.01 11.73
CA ILE A 50 -2.66 17.30 12.41
C ILE A 50 -1.60 17.72 11.40
N PHE A 51 -1.73 17.22 10.17
CA PHE A 51 -0.96 17.64 9.02
C PHE A 51 -1.87 17.60 7.80
N ARG A 52 -1.89 18.68 7.02
CA ARG A 52 -2.52 18.72 5.70
C ARG A 52 -1.66 19.57 4.79
N ASP A 53 -1.49 19.09 3.58
CA ASP A 53 -0.98 19.88 2.47
C ASP A 53 -1.95 19.75 1.30
N ASP A 54 -2.47 20.90 0.87
CA ASP A 54 -3.32 21.06 -0.31
C ASP A 54 -2.49 21.49 -1.53
N PHE A 55 -1.15 21.57 -1.38
CA PHE A 55 -0.18 21.88 -2.43
C PHE A 55 -0.40 23.21 -3.18
N ASN A 56 -1.18 24.13 -2.60
CA ASN A 56 -1.53 25.43 -3.16
C ASN A 56 -0.32 26.38 -3.35
N GLY A 57 0.42 26.17 -4.44
CA GLY A 57 1.52 27.01 -4.94
C GLY A 57 2.91 26.66 -4.40
N GLN A 58 3.02 25.98 -3.27
CA GLN A 58 4.29 25.48 -2.73
C GLN A 58 4.06 24.31 -1.78
N LEU A 59 5.08 23.47 -1.60
CA LEU A 59 5.08 22.43 -0.58
C LEU A 59 5.04 23.04 0.83
N ASN A 60 4.27 22.42 1.72
CA ASN A 60 4.28 22.76 3.14
C ASN A 60 5.71 22.57 3.72
N PRO A 61 6.29 23.57 4.41
CA PRO A 61 7.66 23.49 4.93
C PRO A 61 7.86 22.40 5.98
N ALA A 62 6.78 21.82 6.53
CA ALA A 62 6.86 20.71 7.46
C ALA A 62 7.17 19.35 6.79
N TRP A 63 7.13 19.25 5.46
CA TRP A 63 7.64 18.09 4.74
C TRP A 63 9.15 17.93 4.96
N THR A 64 9.59 16.73 5.29
CA THR A 64 10.99 16.34 5.16
C THR A 64 11.20 15.77 3.77
N ARG A 65 12.00 16.46 2.95
CA ARG A 65 12.37 16.04 1.60
C ARG A 65 13.60 15.15 1.66
N GLN A 66 13.59 14.06 0.90
CA GLN A 66 14.72 13.13 0.79
C GLN A 66 15.01 12.84 -0.68
N ASN A 67 16.30 12.84 -1.05
CA ASN A 67 16.80 12.60 -2.40
C ASN A 67 16.12 13.51 -3.43
N GLU A 68 16.15 14.82 -3.16
CA GLU A 68 15.43 15.80 -3.96
C GLU A 68 16.07 16.02 -5.34
N ASP A 69 15.24 15.96 -6.37
CA ASP A 69 15.52 16.43 -7.72
C ASP A 69 14.41 17.38 -8.16
N ALA A 70 14.72 18.68 -8.14
CA ALA A 70 13.79 19.75 -8.49
C ALA A 70 13.36 19.75 -9.97
N SER A 71 14.01 18.97 -10.83
CA SER A 71 13.56 18.79 -12.23
C SER A 71 12.43 17.77 -12.38
N ARG A 72 12.18 16.96 -11.34
CA ARG A 72 11.24 15.82 -11.37
C ARG A 72 10.04 15.98 -10.42
N TYR A 73 9.81 17.19 -9.92
CA TYR A 73 8.55 17.52 -9.26
C TYR A 73 8.23 19.00 -9.42
N LYS A 74 6.95 19.35 -9.36
CA LYS A 74 6.45 20.74 -9.38
C LYS A 74 5.05 20.80 -8.77
N ILE A 75 4.60 22.02 -8.45
CA ILE A 75 3.16 22.27 -8.31
C ILE A 75 2.64 22.66 -9.70
N ASN A 76 1.65 21.94 -10.21
CA ASN A 76 1.08 22.19 -11.52
C ASN A 76 0.06 23.36 -11.49
N GLU A 77 -0.50 23.71 -12.64
CA GLU A 77 -1.43 24.84 -12.78
C GLU A 77 -2.75 24.65 -12.01
N ASP A 78 -3.14 23.40 -11.74
CA ASP A 78 -4.32 23.04 -10.95
C ASP A 78 -4.06 23.07 -9.44
N GLY A 79 -2.82 23.36 -9.03
CA GLY A 79 -2.41 23.38 -7.62
C GLY A 79 -2.06 22.01 -7.06
N TRP A 80 -1.90 20.98 -7.90
CA TRP A 80 -1.55 19.63 -7.47
C TRP A 80 -0.03 19.47 -7.46
N LEU A 81 0.46 18.66 -6.51
CA LEU A 81 1.85 18.22 -6.54
C LEU A 81 2.02 17.14 -7.61
N GLU A 82 2.80 17.42 -8.64
CA GLU A 82 3.21 16.45 -9.67
C GLU A 82 4.61 15.92 -9.33
N ILE A 83 4.77 14.60 -9.25
CA ILE A 83 6.06 13.92 -9.11
C ILE A 83 6.25 12.94 -10.27
N THR A 84 7.39 13.03 -10.95
CA THR A 84 7.82 12.09 -11.99
C THR A 84 8.68 10.99 -11.36
N GLY A 85 8.20 9.75 -11.37
CA GLY A 85 8.87 8.61 -10.76
C GLY A 85 10.18 8.27 -11.44
N GLY A 86 11.23 7.99 -10.68
CA GLY A 86 12.48 7.42 -11.20
C GLY A 86 12.47 5.89 -11.12
N ASP A 87 13.52 5.25 -11.64
CA ASP A 87 13.65 3.78 -11.67
C ASP A 87 13.97 3.20 -10.30
N GLU A 88 14.55 4.02 -9.44
CA GLU A 88 14.92 3.67 -8.08
C GLU A 88 13.71 3.46 -7.15
N SER A 89 13.82 2.48 -6.27
CA SER A 89 12.78 2.17 -5.28
C SER A 89 13.37 1.95 -3.89
N ILE A 90 12.82 2.67 -2.90
CA ILE A 90 13.25 2.49 -1.50
C ILE A 90 12.92 1.07 -0.99
N LEU A 91 11.91 0.42 -1.58
CA LEU A 91 11.54 -0.96 -1.25
C LEU A 91 12.55 -1.98 -1.79
N SER A 92 13.27 -1.62 -2.84
CA SER A 92 14.39 -2.36 -3.42
C SER A 92 15.73 -2.04 -2.73
N GLY A 93 15.72 -1.20 -1.70
CA GLY A 93 16.91 -0.78 -0.94
C GLY A 93 17.69 0.35 -1.61
N GLU A 94 17.10 1.03 -2.59
CA GLU A 94 17.74 2.08 -3.38
C GLU A 94 17.39 3.48 -2.87
N GLN A 95 18.10 4.49 -3.37
CA GLN A 95 17.88 5.87 -2.97
C GLN A 95 16.78 6.51 -3.81
N GLN A 96 15.52 6.22 -3.48
CA GLN A 96 14.40 6.72 -4.25
C GLN A 96 14.34 8.26 -4.33
N THR A 97 14.21 8.83 -5.53
CA THR A 97 14.12 10.28 -5.75
C THR A 97 12.78 10.85 -5.28
N ASN A 98 12.80 12.09 -4.79
CA ASN A 98 11.62 12.90 -4.44
C ASN A 98 10.67 12.25 -3.42
N LEU A 99 11.23 11.63 -2.38
CA LEU A 99 10.44 11.17 -1.24
C LEU A 99 10.06 12.37 -0.35
N LEU A 100 8.76 12.51 -0.09
CA LEU A 100 8.22 13.51 0.84
C LEU A 100 7.70 12.81 2.09
N TRP A 101 8.27 13.13 3.25
CA TRP A 101 7.92 12.50 4.53
C TRP A 101 7.23 13.47 5.48
N ALA A 102 6.09 13.03 6.04
CA ALA A 102 5.37 13.68 7.13
C ALA A 102 5.48 12.82 8.39
N LYS A 103 5.60 13.47 9.55
CA LYS A 103 5.65 12.79 10.85
C LYS A 103 4.28 12.24 11.23
N LEU A 104 4.26 11.02 11.75
CA LEU A 104 3.05 10.42 12.29
C LEU A 104 2.88 10.75 13.78
N PRO A 105 1.63 10.90 14.26
CA PRO A 105 1.37 11.01 15.68
C PRO A 105 1.62 9.66 16.35
N ARG A 106 1.81 9.68 17.68
CA ARG A 106 1.78 8.43 18.44
C ARG A 106 0.35 7.89 18.49
N GLY A 107 0.23 6.56 18.42
CA GLY A 107 -1.06 5.87 18.58
C GLY A 107 -1.80 5.68 17.26
N ASP A 108 -3.12 5.85 17.34
CA ASP A 108 -4.06 5.65 16.24
C ASP A 108 -4.08 6.88 15.31
N PHE A 109 -4.07 6.63 14.00
CA PHE A 109 -4.08 7.67 12.98
C PHE A 109 -4.82 7.27 11.71
N VAL A 110 -5.15 8.26 10.90
CA VAL A 110 -5.64 8.09 9.52
C VAL A 110 -4.76 8.91 8.60
N ILE A 111 -4.31 8.30 7.50
CA ILE A 111 -3.63 8.97 6.40
C ILE A 111 -4.54 8.88 5.19
N LEU A 112 -4.74 10.01 4.50
CA LEU A 112 -5.59 10.11 3.32
C LEU A 112 -4.87 10.90 2.24
N VAL A 113 -4.94 10.41 1.01
CA VAL A 113 -4.46 11.11 -0.18
C VAL A 113 -5.47 10.99 -1.31
N HIS A 114 -5.52 12.02 -2.14
CA HIS A 114 -6.20 12.01 -3.42
C HIS A 114 -5.15 12.07 -4.52
N LEU A 115 -5.16 11.08 -5.41
CA LEU A 115 -4.11 10.77 -6.35
C LEU A 115 -4.69 10.57 -7.76
N LYS A 116 -4.06 11.21 -8.74
CA LYS A 116 -4.13 10.80 -10.15
C LYS A 116 -2.83 10.16 -10.60
N SER A 117 -2.93 9.01 -11.25
CA SER A 117 -1.79 8.36 -11.90
C SER A 117 -2.26 7.34 -12.94
N GLN A 118 -1.50 7.23 -14.04
CA GLN A 118 -1.75 6.27 -15.12
C GLN A 118 -0.51 5.39 -15.37
N PRO A 119 -0.26 4.40 -14.50
CA PRO A 119 0.80 3.42 -14.72
C PRO A 119 0.39 2.49 -15.88
N LEU A 120 1.27 2.32 -16.86
CA LEU A 120 1.06 1.47 -18.04
C LEU A 120 2.11 0.36 -18.21
N PHE A 121 3.24 0.46 -17.52
CA PHE A 121 4.33 -0.51 -17.58
C PHE A 121 4.57 -1.17 -16.22
N ASP A 122 5.24 -2.33 -16.26
CA ASP A 122 5.39 -3.16 -15.08
C ASP A 122 6.17 -2.45 -13.99
N TYR A 123 5.68 -2.54 -12.75
CA TYR A 123 6.33 -1.95 -11.57
C TYR A 123 6.23 -0.43 -11.45
N GLN A 124 5.58 0.26 -12.40
CA GLN A 124 5.14 1.65 -12.23
C GLN A 124 4.12 1.77 -11.10
N LYS A 125 4.41 2.65 -10.13
CA LYS A 125 3.64 2.85 -8.91
C LYS A 125 3.62 4.32 -8.50
N ALA A 126 2.48 4.78 -8.00
CA ALA A 126 2.32 6.07 -7.31
C ALA A 126 1.39 5.91 -6.10
N GLY A 127 1.73 6.48 -4.95
CA GLY A 127 0.88 6.38 -3.77
C GLY A 127 1.53 6.70 -2.43
N LEU A 128 1.08 5.97 -1.40
CA LEU A 128 1.40 6.15 0.00
C LEU A 128 2.43 5.14 0.49
N LEU A 129 3.29 5.58 1.40
CA LEU A 129 4.29 4.75 2.03
C LEU A 129 4.33 5.01 3.54
N LEU A 130 4.03 3.98 4.35
CA LEU A 130 4.39 3.89 5.76
C LEU A 130 5.76 3.21 5.85
N PHE A 131 6.75 3.88 6.43
CA PHE A 131 8.13 3.37 6.38
C PHE A 131 8.90 3.64 7.66
N GLY A 132 9.29 2.56 8.34
CA GLY A 132 10.36 2.59 9.35
C GLY A 132 11.70 2.35 8.69
N ASP A 133 11.87 1.15 8.12
CA ASP A 133 13.08 0.65 7.48
C ASP A 133 12.74 -0.43 6.42
N SER A 134 13.75 -1.13 5.88
CA SER A 134 13.57 -2.17 4.85
C SER A 134 12.83 -3.43 5.35
N GLU A 135 12.76 -3.65 6.66
CA GLU A 135 12.04 -4.74 7.30
C GLU A 135 10.66 -4.33 7.84
N HIS A 136 10.36 -3.04 7.79
CA HIS A 136 9.16 -2.41 8.34
C HIS A 136 8.61 -1.35 7.39
N TYR A 137 7.76 -1.78 6.44
CA TYR A 137 7.04 -0.87 5.56
C TYR A 137 5.67 -1.41 5.13
N ILE A 138 4.78 -0.48 4.78
CA ILE A 138 3.53 -0.73 4.04
C ILE A 138 3.44 0.30 2.93
N SER A 139 3.37 -0.17 1.69
CA SER A 139 3.27 0.65 0.48
C SER A 139 1.92 0.38 -0.17
N LEU A 140 1.10 1.42 -0.35
CA LEU A 140 -0.23 1.35 -0.96
C LEU A 140 -0.27 2.28 -2.17
N ASN A 141 -0.41 1.71 -3.37
CA ASN A 141 -0.19 2.43 -4.61
C ASN A 141 -1.27 2.16 -5.64
N ARG A 142 -1.50 3.13 -6.51
CA ARG A 142 -1.95 2.88 -7.87
C ARG A 142 -0.74 2.37 -8.66
N GLY A 143 -0.88 1.22 -9.34
CA GLY A 143 0.23 0.64 -10.09
C GLY A 143 -0.17 -0.24 -11.26
N TYR A 144 0.81 -0.74 -11.99
CA TYR A 144 0.65 -1.72 -13.05
C TYR A 144 1.66 -2.85 -12.88
N CYS A 145 1.20 -4.10 -13.05
CA CYS A 145 2.06 -5.27 -13.00
C CYS A 145 1.39 -6.47 -13.71
N MET A 146 1.80 -6.72 -14.94
CA MET A 146 1.41 -7.85 -15.78
C MET A 146 1.92 -9.18 -15.23
N GLU A 147 3.14 -9.20 -14.68
CA GLU A 147 3.74 -10.43 -14.10
C GLU A 147 3.18 -10.76 -12.71
N CYS A 148 2.43 -9.85 -12.09
CA CYS A 148 1.79 -10.09 -10.80
C CYS A 148 0.55 -10.96 -10.93
N VAL A 149 0.10 -11.54 -9.81
CA VAL A 149 -1.12 -12.36 -9.75
C VAL A 149 -2.35 -11.64 -10.30
N LEU A 150 -2.44 -10.31 -10.12
CA LEU A 150 -3.51 -9.50 -10.69
C LEU A 150 -3.48 -9.45 -12.22
N GLY A 151 -2.28 -9.40 -12.81
CA GLY A 151 -2.07 -9.33 -14.26
C GLY A 151 -2.55 -8.03 -14.91
N GLY A 152 -2.00 -6.88 -14.50
CA GLY A 152 -2.27 -5.58 -15.14
C GLY A 152 -2.45 -4.43 -14.16
N SER A 153 -3.40 -3.55 -14.45
CA SER A 153 -3.64 -2.30 -13.72
C SER A 153 -4.46 -2.50 -12.44
N GLY A 154 -4.04 -1.87 -11.35
CA GLY A 154 -4.82 -1.90 -10.12
C GLY A 154 -4.29 -1.04 -8.98
N VAL A 155 -4.89 -1.25 -7.81
CA VAL A 155 -4.36 -0.82 -6.52
C VAL A 155 -3.56 -1.98 -5.94
N PHE A 156 -2.33 -1.71 -5.50
CA PHE A 156 -1.41 -2.68 -4.95
C PHE A 156 -1.01 -2.27 -3.54
N LEU A 157 -1.07 -3.22 -2.62
CA LEU A 157 -0.45 -3.11 -1.31
C LEU A 157 0.72 -4.09 -1.23
N GLU A 158 1.89 -3.58 -0.87
CA GLU A 158 3.10 -4.35 -0.59
C GLU A 158 3.54 -4.05 0.84
N TYR A 159 3.94 -5.08 1.59
CA TYR A 159 4.43 -4.87 2.95
C TYR A 159 5.59 -5.78 3.29
N ASN A 160 6.43 -5.32 4.21
CA ASN A 160 7.35 -6.12 4.99
C ASN A 160 7.16 -5.73 6.46
N LEU A 161 6.73 -6.67 7.30
CA LEU A 161 6.53 -6.45 8.73
C LEU A 161 7.28 -7.54 9.48
N ASN A 162 8.39 -7.19 10.14
CA ASN A 162 9.26 -8.14 10.84
C ASN A 162 9.79 -9.26 9.93
N GLY A 163 10.18 -8.93 8.69
CA GLY A 163 10.64 -9.90 7.68
C GLY A 163 9.53 -10.70 7.00
N ARG A 164 8.26 -10.55 7.45
CA ARG A 164 7.11 -11.16 6.77
C ARG A 164 6.66 -10.26 5.64
N ARG A 165 6.99 -10.68 4.41
CA ARG A 165 6.57 -10.02 3.18
C ARG A 165 5.22 -10.53 2.70
N GLY A 166 4.44 -9.64 2.11
CA GLY A 166 3.20 -10.02 1.45
C GLY A 166 2.66 -8.92 0.55
N ARG A 167 1.62 -9.27 -0.20
CA ARG A 167 0.98 -8.37 -1.15
C ARG A 167 -0.53 -8.59 -1.23
N TYR A 168 -1.27 -7.53 -1.47
CA TYR A 168 -2.69 -7.55 -1.81
C TYR A 168 -2.93 -6.66 -3.03
N SER A 169 -3.98 -6.95 -3.80
CA SER A 169 -4.25 -6.22 -5.02
C SER A 169 -5.73 -6.18 -5.34
N ALA A 170 -6.19 -5.09 -5.95
CA ALA A 170 -7.54 -4.95 -6.47
C ALA A 170 -7.53 -4.34 -7.88
N ALA A 171 -8.21 -4.99 -8.83
CA ALA A 171 -8.29 -4.53 -10.21
C ALA A 171 -9.01 -3.18 -10.29
N THR A 172 -8.43 -2.26 -11.06
CA THR A 172 -9.08 -1.00 -11.46
C THR A 172 -8.28 -0.35 -12.59
N ASP A 173 -8.99 0.22 -13.56
CA ASP A 173 -8.41 1.07 -14.60
C ASP A 173 -8.55 2.57 -14.27
N ALA A 174 -9.24 2.91 -13.18
CA ALA A 174 -9.37 4.30 -12.75
C ALA A 174 -8.00 4.92 -12.54
N THR A 175 -7.80 6.11 -13.10
CA THR A 175 -6.58 6.90 -12.93
C THR A 175 -6.70 7.88 -11.78
N ASP A 176 -7.92 8.23 -11.37
CA ASP A 176 -8.26 9.13 -10.28
C ASP A 176 -8.86 8.34 -9.11
N LEU A 177 -8.24 8.42 -7.94
CA LEU A 177 -8.65 7.66 -6.76
C LEU A 177 -8.16 8.27 -5.45
N TYR A 178 -8.76 7.81 -4.36
CA TYR A 178 -8.31 8.06 -3.00
C TYR A 178 -7.65 6.82 -2.42
N LEU A 179 -6.56 7.00 -1.68
CA LEU A 179 -5.89 5.95 -0.91
C LEU A 179 -5.90 6.33 0.56
N MET A 180 -6.14 5.34 1.43
CA MET A 180 -6.23 5.57 2.87
C MET A 180 -5.60 4.43 3.66
N LEU A 181 -4.83 4.80 4.68
CA LEU A 181 -4.30 3.89 5.70
C LEU A 181 -4.84 4.33 7.06
N ILE A 182 -5.41 3.40 7.81
CA ILE A 182 -5.93 3.64 9.17
C ILE A 182 -5.19 2.73 10.13
N ARG A 183 -4.55 3.31 11.15
CA ARG A 183 -4.08 2.57 12.31
C ARG A 183 -5.08 2.71 13.44
N ALA A 184 -5.59 1.58 13.91
CA ALA A 184 -6.50 1.53 15.05
C ALA A 184 -6.28 0.22 15.83
N HIS A 185 -6.05 0.32 17.14
CA HIS A 185 -5.95 -0.84 18.04
C HIS A 185 -4.89 -1.88 17.62
N GLY A 186 -3.76 -1.46 17.06
CA GLY A 186 -2.71 -2.39 16.60
C GLY A 186 -3.03 -3.10 15.28
N VAL A 187 -3.98 -2.56 14.50
CA VAL A 187 -4.28 -3.01 13.14
C VAL A 187 -4.13 -1.84 12.19
N ILE A 188 -3.46 -2.09 11.06
CA ILE A 188 -3.41 -1.17 9.92
C ILE A 188 -4.36 -1.67 8.84
N GLY A 189 -5.47 -0.95 8.65
CA GLY A 189 -6.40 -1.15 7.56
C GLY A 189 -6.01 -0.32 6.35
N ALA A 190 -6.00 -0.93 5.17
CA ALA A 190 -5.74 -0.26 3.90
C ALA A 190 -7.00 -0.21 3.04
N PHE A 191 -7.26 0.95 2.47
CA PHE A 191 -8.48 1.23 1.73
C PHE A 191 -8.20 2.07 0.48
N TYR A 192 -9.05 1.91 -0.51
CA TYR A 192 -9.10 2.78 -1.67
C TYR A 192 -10.53 3.18 -1.99
N SER A 193 -10.71 4.28 -2.72
CA SER A 193 -12.00 4.71 -3.20
C SER A 193 -11.90 5.35 -4.58
N LEU A 194 -12.88 5.09 -5.45
CA LEU A 194 -12.99 5.76 -6.76
C LEU A 194 -13.85 7.03 -6.69
N GLU A 195 -14.63 7.16 -5.62
CA GLU A 195 -15.47 8.32 -5.32
C GLU A 195 -15.30 8.66 -3.84
N ALA A 196 -15.15 9.92 -3.48
CA ALA A 196 -14.90 10.30 -2.09
C ALA A 196 -15.94 9.67 -1.13
N GLY A 197 -15.46 8.95 -0.11
CA GLY A 197 -16.30 8.33 0.92
C GLY A 197 -16.82 6.91 0.63
N GLN A 198 -16.62 6.36 -0.57
CA GLN A 198 -17.05 4.99 -0.96
C GLN A 198 -15.93 3.95 -0.79
N TRP A 199 -15.44 3.82 0.44
CA TRP A 199 -14.24 3.04 0.76
C TRP A 199 -14.38 1.53 0.53
N LYS A 200 -13.41 0.96 -0.18
CA LYS A 200 -13.18 -0.48 -0.33
C LYS A 200 -11.93 -0.88 0.44
N ASN A 201 -12.04 -1.88 1.31
CA ASN A 201 -10.89 -2.44 2.03
C ASN A 201 -10.09 -3.36 1.11
N ILE A 202 -8.76 -3.22 1.10
CA ILE A 202 -7.85 -4.13 0.37
C ILE A 202 -7.15 -5.12 1.31
N ALA A 203 -6.86 -4.70 2.55
CA ALA A 203 -6.21 -5.53 3.56
C ALA A 203 -6.43 -4.97 4.97
N ASN A 204 -6.28 -5.85 5.96
CA ASN A 204 -6.06 -5.49 7.36
C ASN A 204 -4.82 -6.24 7.84
N LEU A 205 -3.82 -5.51 8.34
CA LEU A 205 -2.54 -6.04 8.77
C LEU A 205 -2.43 -5.84 10.28
N GLU A 206 -2.25 -6.93 11.03
CA GLU A 206 -1.89 -6.83 12.43
C GLU A 206 -0.47 -6.30 12.55
N ASP A 207 -0.28 -5.28 13.38
CA ASP A 207 0.99 -4.60 13.52
C ASP A 207 1.15 -3.90 14.87
N ASP A 208 2.25 -4.22 15.56
CA ASP A 208 2.72 -3.53 16.76
C ASP A 208 3.84 -2.51 16.46
N ILE A 209 4.26 -2.40 15.20
CA ILE A 209 5.36 -1.53 14.78
C ILE A 209 4.97 -0.05 14.94
N PRO A 210 5.81 0.76 15.60
CA PRO A 210 5.61 2.19 15.70
C PRO A 210 6.14 2.90 14.45
N PHE A 211 5.34 2.96 13.38
CA PHE A 211 5.67 3.82 12.24
C PHE A 211 5.77 5.29 12.67
N GLU A 212 6.90 5.93 12.38
CA GLU A 212 7.15 7.33 12.75
C GLU A 212 6.86 8.33 11.62
N ARG A 213 6.78 7.83 10.38
CA ARG A 213 6.58 8.64 9.18
C ARG A 213 5.70 7.96 8.14
N ALA A 214 4.97 8.80 7.43
CA ALA A 214 4.26 8.45 6.20
C ALA A 214 4.79 9.35 5.08
N GLY A 215 4.76 8.87 3.84
CA GLY A 215 5.23 9.65 2.71
C GLY A 215 4.52 9.37 1.40
N LEU A 216 4.81 10.22 0.44
CA LEU A 216 4.43 10.06 -0.96
C LEU A 216 5.58 9.41 -1.73
N SER A 217 5.23 8.46 -2.60
CA SER A 217 6.17 7.68 -3.39
C SER A 217 5.66 7.53 -4.82
N VAL A 218 6.52 7.80 -5.80
CA VAL A 218 6.30 7.57 -7.22
C VAL A 218 7.56 6.93 -7.80
N THR A 219 7.45 5.79 -8.47
CA THR A 219 8.60 5.00 -8.96
C THR A 219 8.19 4.12 -10.15
N ASN A 220 9.12 3.88 -11.07
CA ASN A 220 9.00 2.86 -12.11
C ASN A 220 9.43 1.48 -11.60
N ASP A 221 10.27 1.39 -10.56
CA ASP A 221 10.80 0.16 -9.91
C ASP A 221 11.14 -0.97 -10.89
N SER A 222 11.68 -0.60 -12.06
CA SER A 222 11.99 -1.51 -13.15
C SER A 222 13.43 -1.30 -13.60
N ARG A 223 14.09 -2.41 -13.97
CA ARG A 223 15.46 -2.40 -14.50
C ARG A 223 15.49 -2.31 -16.03
N TRP A 224 14.32 -2.22 -16.64
CA TRP A 224 14.15 -2.19 -18.08
C TRP A 224 13.78 -0.78 -18.48
N GLU A 225 14.23 -0.33 -19.66
CA GLU A 225 13.73 0.92 -20.23
C GLU A 225 12.24 0.74 -20.55
N GLU A 226 11.41 1.28 -19.68
CA GLU A 226 9.97 1.27 -19.82
C GLU A 226 9.53 2.62 -20.34
N GLY A 227 9.17 2.66 -21.63
CA GLY A 227 8.51 3.78 -22.30
C GLY A 227 8.73 5.18 -21.70
N TYR A 228 7.80 5.60 -20.83
CA TYR A 228 7.79 6.90 -20.17
C TYR A 228 7.66 6.74 -18.65
N ASP A 229 8.20 7.70 -17.92
CA ASP A 229 8.13 7.74 -16.45
C ASP A 229 6.70 7.93 -15.94
N VAL A 230 6.31 7.13 -14.95
CA VAL A 230 5.01 7.31 -14.31
C VAL A 230 4.94 8.66 -13.58
N ILE A 231 3.80 9.33 -13.73
CA ILE A 231 3.51 10.57 -13.01
C ILE A 231 2.47 10.28 -11.93
N GLY A 232 2.75 10.75 -10.72
CA GLY A 232 1.77 10.85 -9.64
C GLY A 232 1.42 12.30 -9.40
N GLU A 233 0.13 12.65 -9.54
CA GLU A 233 -0.40 13.96 -9.22
C GLU A 233 -1.23 13.87 -7.94
N PHE A 234 -0.88 14.65 -6.92
CA PHE A 234 -1.50 14.62 -5.61
C PHE A 234 -2.24 15.94 -5.36
N ASP A 235 -3.55 15.88 -5.17
CA ASP A 235 -4.39 17.03 -4.84
C ASP A 235 -4.21 17.46 -3.39
N PHE A 236 -4.18 16.48 -2.48
CA PHE A 236 -3.87 16.73 -1.08
C PHE A 236 -3.28 15.49 -0.42
N PHE A 237 -2.54 15.72 0.65
CA PHE A 237 -2.15 14.70 1.62
C PHE A 237 -2.57 15.14 3.02
N GLU A 238 -3.10 14.21 3.79
CA GLU A 238 -3.63 14.52 5.11
C GLU A 238 -3.33 13.42 6.13
N ILE A 239 -3.02 13.83 7.35
CA ILE A 239 -2.94 12.97 8.53
C ILE A 239 -3.91 13.50 9.59
N ARG A 240 -4.70 12.60 10.18
CA ARG A 240 -5.55 12.84 11.35
C ARG A 240 -5.16 11.91 12.49
N SER A 241 -5.35 12.38 13.73
CA SER A 241 -5.45 11.44 14.85
C SER A 241 -6.82 10.78 14.80
N SER A 242 -6.89 9.47 15.02
CA SER A 242 -8.16 8.79 15.31
C SER A 242 -8.28 8.67 16.82
N PHE A 243 -9.30 9.28 17.41
CA PHE A 243 -9.66 8.93 18.77
C PHE A 243 -10.30 7.55 18.80
N HIS A 244 -9.93 6.76 19.80
CA HIS A 244 -10.81 5.72 20.33
C HIS A 244 -12.15 6.39 20.64
N GLN A 245 -13.20 6.11 19.86
CA GLN A 245 -14.51 6.13 20.48
C GLN A 245 -14.47 5.01 21.50
N THR A 246 -14.51 5.37 22.79
CA THR A 246 -14.79 4.41 23.86
C THR A 246 -15.97 3.58 23.37
N PRO A 247 -15.93 2.23 23.40
CA PRO A 247 -17.04 1.43 22.91
C PRO A 247 -18.30 1.98 23.56
N MET A 248 -19.27 2.42 22.75
CA MET A 248 -20.56 2.88 23.28
C MET A 248 -21.01 1.84 24.30
N PRO A 249 -21.43 2.25 25.52
CA PRO A 249 -22.01 1.29 26.45
C PRO A 249 -23.13 0.58 25.69
N LEU A 250 -23.01 -0.76 25.58
CA LEU A 250 -24.04 -1.60 24.99
C LEU A 250 -25.39 -1.11 25.53
N PRO A 251 -26.39 -0.80 24.68
CA PRO A 251 -27.71 -0.48 25.17
C PRO A 251 -28.14 -1.64 26.08
N ILE A 252 -28.45 -1.32 27.34
CA ILE A 252 -28.98 -2.27 28.31
C ILE A 252 -30.33 -2.72 27.81
N PHE A 253 -30.34 -3.75 26.97
CA PHE A 253 -31.50 -4.54 26.63
C PHE A 253 -31.13 -5.99 26.87
N LEU A 254 -31.20 -6.38 28.14
CA LEU A 254 -31.73 -7.65 28.62
C LEU A 254 -31.81 -7.58 30.15
N GLN A 255 -32.75 -6.77 30.64
CA GLN A 255 -33.39 -7.08 31.90
C GLN A 255 -34.89 -7.08 31.64
N GLN A 256 -35.53 -8.18 32.03
CA GLN A 256 -36.95 -8.53 31.90
C GLN A 256 -37.33 -9.41 30.69
N ARG A 257 -36.96 -10.70 30.79
CA ARG A 257 -37.98 -11.76 30.74
C ARG A 257 -37.66 -12.81 31.81
N GLY A 258 -38.40 -12.75 32.90
CA GLY A 258 -38.43 -13.74 33.96
C GLY A 258 -39.67 -13.48 34.78
N ASN A 259 -40.82 -13.87 34.25
CA ASN A 259 -42.10 -13.86 34.97
C ASN A 259 -42.79 -15.20 34.73
N PHE A 260 -42.99 -15.91 35.84
CA PHE A 260 -43.94 -16.99 36.14
C PHE A 260 -43.85 -18.29 35.34
#